data_AF-A0A1H1IU09-F1
#
_entry.id   AF-A0A1H1IU09-F1
#
_cell.length_a   1.000
_cell.length_b   1.000
_cell.length_c   1.000
_cell.angle_alpha   90.00
_cell.angle_beta   90.00
_cell.angle_gamma   90.00
#
_symmetry.space_group_name_H-M   'P 1'
#
loop_
_entity.id
_entity.type
_entity.pdbx_description
1 polymer ?
#
loop_
_entity_poly.entity_id
_entity_poly.type
_entity_poly.pdbx_seq_one_letter_code
_entity_poly.pdbx_strand_id
1 'polypeptide(L)' 'MSAMIKALREVVLSAETWPAEDQAELAEFAREIQARRTGVYVMSDDEKVAVRLGLAQADRGEFAPDQIIAEADKRHDL' A
#
# COMPACT_ATOMS: atom_id res chain seq x y z
N MET A 1 13.19 22.87 -18.76
CA MET A 1 12.73 21.92 -17.73
C MET A 1 13.35 22.36 -16.40
N SER A 2 12.60 22.46 -15.31
CA SER A 2 13.19 22.81 -14.01
C SER A 2 14.12 21.70 -13.53
N ALA A 3 15.10 22.04 -12.69
CA ALA A 3 16.03 21.07 -12.10
C ALA A 3 15.28 19.93 -11.40
N MET A 4 14.17 20.25 -10.72
CA MET A 4 13.32 19.26 -10.03
C MET A 4 12.67 18.26 -10.99
N ILE A 5 12.14 18.70 -12.12
CA ILE A 5 11.51 17.79 -13.09
C ILE A 5 12.57 16.88 -13.74
N LYS A 6 13.79 17.40 -13.93
CA LYS A 6 14.92 16.59 -14.42
C LYS A 6 15.28 15.48 -13.43
N ALA A 7 15.46 15.83 -12.15
CA ALA A 7 15.79 14.87 -11.10
C ALA A 7 14.71 13.78 -10.95
N LEU A 8 13.42 14.15 -10.95
CA LEU A 8 12.32 13.20 -10.88
C LEU A 8 12.36 12.18 -12.04
N ARG A 9 12.58 12.67 -13.27
CA ARG A 9 12.70 11.80 -14.44
C ARG A 9 13.87 10.82 -14.32
N GLU A 10 15.03 11.29 -13.88
CA GLU A 10 16.22 10.45 -13.72
C GLU A 10 16.00 9.34 -12.68
N VAL A 11 15.33 9.66 -11.57
CA VAL A 11 14.97 8.66 -10.55
C VAL A 11 14.02 7.61 -11.12
N VAL A 12 12.91 8.03 -11.74
CA VAL A 12 11.91 7.09 -12.29
C VAL A 12 12.51 6.17 -13.35
N LEU A 13 13.39 6.69 -14.21
CA LEU A 13 14.04 5.87 -15.25
C LEU A 13 15.07 4.90 -14.66
N SER A 14 15.81 5.30 -13.62
CA SER A 14 16.80 4.42 -13.01
C SER A 14 16.17 3.32 -12.16
N ALA A 15 14.96 3.56 -11.63
CA ALA A 15 14.23 2.62 -10.79
C ALA A 15 14.00 1.25 -11.43
N GLU A 16 13.89 1.16 -12.76
CA GLU A 16 13.70 -0.12 -13.48
C GLU A 16 14.83 -1.14 -13.21
N THR A 17 16.01 -0.65 -12.82
CA THR A 17 17.21 -1.47 -12.56
C THR A 17 17.47 -1.75 -11.08
N TRP A 18 16.66 -1.17 -10.19
CA TRP A 18 16.81 -1.34 -8.75
C TRP A 18 16.40 -2.75 -8.29
N PRO A 19 16.81 -3.16 -7.08
CA PRO A 19 16.19 -4.29 -6.39
C PRO A 19 14.66 -4.18 -6.35
N ALA A 20 13.98 -5.32 -6.38
CA ALA A 20 12.51 -5.36 -6.40
C ALA A 20 11.86 -4.70 -5.18
N GLU A 21 12.52 -4.75 -4.01
CA GLU A 21 12.07 -4.10 -2.78
C GLU A 21 12.02 -2.57 -2.94
N ASP A 22 13.10 -1.97 -3.45
CA ASP A 22 13.17 -0.52 -3.69
C ASP A 22 12.17 -0.07 -4.78
N GLN A 23 11.95 -0.90 -5.80
CA GLN A 23 10.93 -0.64 -6.83
C GLN A 23 9.52 -0.64 -6.22
N ALA A 24 9.23 -1.62 -5.36
CA ALA A 24 7.95 -1.75 -4.69
C ALA A 24 7.69 -0.57 -3.75
N GLU A 25 8.71 -0.16 -2.98
CA GLU A 25 8.64 1.00 -2.09
C GLU A 25 8.35 2.29 -2.88
N LEU A 26 9.07 2.54 -3.98
CA LEU A 26 8.80 3.71 -4.83
C LEU A 26 7.38 3.69 -5.43
N ALA A 27 6.91 2.51 -5.85
CA ALA A 27 5.56 2.34 -6.38
C ALA A 27 4.48 2.57 -5.31
N GLU A 28 4.73 2.20 -4.05
CA GLU A 28 3.86 2.51 -2.92
C GLU A 28 3.74 4.02 -2.69
N PHE A 29 4.87 4.72 -2.58
CA PHE A 29 4.86 6.18 -2.41
C PHE A 29 4.14 6.91 -3.56
N ALA A 30 4.33 6.43 -4.81
CA ALA A 30 3.64 6.99 -5.96
C ALA A 30 2.12 6.84 -5.84
N ARG A 31 1.63 5.68 -5.38
CA ARG A 31 0.20 5.42 -5.16
C ARG A 31 -0.38 6.30 -4.08
N GLU A 32 0.33 6.52 -2.96
CA GLU A 32 -0.13 7.44 -1.93
C GLU A 32 -0.24 8.89 -2.42
N ILE A 33 0.77 9.36 -3.17
CA ILE A 33 0.75 10.70 -3.77
C ILE A 33 -0.46 10.83 -4.69
N GLN A 34 -0.71 9.82 -5.53
CA GLN A 34 -1.85 9.81 -6.43
C GLN A 34 -3.16 9.82 -5.65
N ALA A 35 -3.29 9.03 -4.59
CA ALA A 35 -4.47 8.99 -3.75
C ALA A 35 -4.77 10.34 -3.10
N ARG A 36 -3.75 11.05 -2.58
CA ARG A 36 -3.92 12.41 -2.06
C ARG A 36 -4.38 13.41 -3.13
N ARG A 37 -4.01 13.20 -4.40
CA ARG A 37 -4.37 14.09 -5.51
C ARG A 37 -5.74 13.83 -6.10
N THR A 38 -6.18 12.57 -6.12
CA THR A 38 -7.43 12.14 -6.76
C THR A 38 -8.55 11.85 -5.77
N GLY A 39 -8.21 11.67 -4.49
CA GLY A 39 -9.13 11.14 -3.48
C GLY A 39 -9.37 9.63 -3.61
N VAL A 40 -8.64 8.93 -4.48
CA VAL A 40 -8.85 7.49 -4.76
C VAL A 40 -7.55 6.72 -4.57
N TYR A 41 -7.53 5.81 -3.60
CA TYR A 41 -6.45 4.85 -3.43
C TYR A 41 -6.65 3.64 -4.33
N VAL A 42 -5.66 3.37 -5.19
CA VAL A 42 -5.64 2.17 -6.04
C VAL A 42 -4.72 1.14 -5.36
N MET A 43 -5.31 0.06 -4.89
CA MET A 43 -4.58 -1.04 -4.25
C MET A 43 -3.56 -1.69 -5.21
N SER A 44 -2.46 -2.19 -4.66
CA SER A 44 -1.53 -3.09 -5.33
C SER A 44 -2.22 -4.42 -5.58
N ASP A 45 -1.60 -5.26 -6.41
CA ASP A 45 -2.15 -6.59 -6.64
C ASP A 45 -2.10 -7.46 -5.38
N ASP A 46 -1.06 -7.33 -4.56
CA ASP A 46 -0.95 -8.02 -3.27
C ASP A 46 -2.02 -7.55 -2.28
N GLU A 47 -2.27 -6.24 -2.18
CA GLU A 47 -3.34 -5.70 -1.34
C GLU A 47 -4.72 -6.18 -1.84
N LYS A 48 -4.96 -6.19 -3.15
CA LYS A 48 -6.21 -6.75 -3.71
C LYS A 48 -6.36 -8.23 -3.37
N VAL A 49 -5.29 -9.01 -3.44
CA VAL A 49 -5.31 -10.43 -3.05
C VAL A 49 -5.63 -10.57 -1.56
N ALA A 50 -4.96 -9.80 -0.70
CA ALA A 50 -5.19 -9.82 0.74
C ALA A 50 -6.62 -9.45 1.11
N VAL A 51 -7.16 -8.37 0.52
CA VAL A 51 -8.56 -7.95 0.74
C VAL A 51 -9.53 -9.03 0.27
N ARG A 52 -9.33 -9.62 -0.92
CA ARG A 52 -10.20 -10.71 -1.40
C ARG A 52 -10.17 -11.92 -0.47
N LEU A 53 -8.99 -12.28 0.04
CA LEU A 53 -8.86 -13.37 1.00
C LEU A 53 -9.62 -13.07 2.30
N GLY A 54 -9.45 -11.87 2.85
CA GLY A 54 -10.16 -11.44 4.06
C GLY A 54 -11.67 -11.42 3.89
N LEU A 55 -12.17 -10.94 2.75
CA LEU A 55 -13.60 -10.98 2.42
C LEU A 55 -14.12 -12.43 2.37
N ALA A 56 -13.39 -13.34 1.71
CA ALA A 56 -13.78 -14.74 1.65
C ALA A 56 -13.77 -15.42 3.03
N GLN A 57 -12.86 -15.05 3.93
CA GLN A 57 -12.84 -15.51 5.31
C GLN A 57 -14.05 -14.99 6.10
N ALA A 58 -14.36 -13.70 5.96
CA ALA A 58 -15.53 -13.09 6.59
C ALA A 58 -16.84 -13.74 6.15
N ASP A 59 -16.98 -14.06 4.85
CA ASP A 59 -18.14 -14.80 4.31
C ASP A 59 -18.31 -16.19 4.95
N ARG A 60 -17.22 -16.80 5.41
CA ARG A 60 -17.22 -18.09 6.13
C ARG A 60 -17.34 -17.94 7.66
N GLY A 61 -17.38 -16.72 8.19
CA GLY A 61 -17.37 -16.45 9.62
C GLY A 61 -16.02 -16.66 10.30
N GLU A 62 -14.93 -16.69 9.53
CA GLU A 62 -13.56 -16.86 10.03
C GLU A 62 -13.00 -15.51 10.51
N PHE A 63 -13.54 -15.00 11.62
CA PHE A 63 -13.04 -13.79 12.27
C PHE A 63 -12.01 -14.13 13.35
N ALA A 64 -11.10 -13.19 13.64
CA ALA A 64 -10.27 -13.29 14.82
C ALA A 64 -11.15 -13.23 16.09
N PRO A 65 -10.81 -13.95 17.18
CA PRO A 65 -11.57 -13.87 18.42
C PRO A 65 -11.61 -12.45 18.99
N ASP A 66 -12.72 -12.07 19.61
CA ASP A 66 -12.93 -10.74 20.20
C ASP A 66 -11.80 -10.30 21.14
N GLN A 67 -11.24 -11.23 21.92
CA GLN A 67 -10.12 -10.93 22.82
C GLN A 67 -8.87 -10.49 22.05
N ILE A 68 -8.59 -11.09 20.88
CA ILE A 68 -7.44 -10.70 20.05
C ILE A 68 -7.65 -9.31 19.46
N ILE A 69 -8.88 -9.01 19.02
CA ILE A 69 -9.23 -7.67 18.52
C ILE A 69 -9.09 -6.64 19.64
N ALA A 70 -9.65 -6.90 20.82
CA ALA A 70 -9.58 -5.99 21.96
C ALA A 70 -8.13 -5.71 22.42
N GLU A 71 -7.22 -6.69 22.34
CA GLU A 71 -5.80 -6.48 22.63
C GLU A 71 -5.04 -5.79 21.47
N ALA A 72 -5.54 -5.88 20.24
CA ALA A 72 -4.99 -5.13 19.11
C ALA A 72 -5.38 -3.64 19.19
N ASP A 73 -6.64 -3.33 19.50
CA ASP A 73 -7.15 -1.96 19.59
C ASP A 73 -6.44 -1.16 20.69
N LYS A 74 -6.17 -1.78 21.86
CA LYS A 74 -5.39 -1.15 22.94
C LYS A 74 -3.97 -0.75 22.54
N ARG A 75 -3.38 -1.40 21.53
CA ARG A 75 -2.01 -1.09 21.06
C ARG A 75 -1.96 0.10 20.11
N HIS A 76 -3.10 0.50 19.56
CA HIS A 76 -3.24 1.59 18.63
C HIS A 76 -4.36 2.50 19.17
N ASP A 77 -4.04 3.41 20.12
CA ASP A 77 -4.98 4.33 20.82
C ASP A 77 -6.21 4.78 19.98
N LEU A 78 -7.22 3.92 19.85
CA LEU A 78 -8.51 4.10 19.18
C LEU A 78 -9.62 3.81 20.18
#